data_AF-M5GBP6-F1
#
_entry.id   AF-M5GBP6-F1
#
_cell.length_a   1.000
_cell.length_b   1.000
_cell.length_c   1.000
_cell.angle_alpha   90.00
_cell.angle_beta   90.00
_cell.angle_gamma   90.00
#
_symmetry.space_group_name_H-M   'P 1'
#
loop_
_entity.id
_entity.type
_entity.pdbx_description
1 polymer ?
#
loop_
_entity_poly.entity_id
_entity_poly.type
_entity_poly.pdbx_seq_one_letter_code
_entity_poly.pdbx_strand_id
1 'polypeptide(L)'
;MSFYYSFLRSRFRLRPIIDTLAWVPFGIMFTQVGYSVINIKGNSMQPTFNPESSLRKDMVLLNRFVAWWDVTQLKRGDVITLRDPTNPDLLITKRILALEGDLVRTLPPYPDTYVRIPPSHAWVEGDEPFRSSDSNHFGPVSLSLVDARVEAILWPLDRMRVLHGAWQAAAEEREGKRGDELERLIAEVGKRPGRQYAIFWKEMERARGRMQRVYVHGGMEGVGKQVLRQGRR
;
A
#
# COMPACT_ATOMS: atom_id res chain seq x y z
N MET A 1 -27.48 -52.57 -50.30
CA MET A 1 -26.24 -51.84 -49.94
C MET A 1 -26.53 -50.41 -49.44
N SER A 2 -27.52 -50.20 -48.57
CA SER A 2 -27.89 -48.84 -48.10
C SER A 2 -28.32 -48.86 -46.64
N PHE A 3 -27.48 -49.40 -45.76
CA PHE A 3 -27.73 -49.41 -44.31
C PHE A 3 -26.51 -49.07 -43.45
N TYR A 4 -25.36 -48.77 -44.04
CA TYR A 4 -24.11 -48.54 -43.29
C TYR A 4 -23.74 -47.05 -43.05
N TYR A 5 -24.47 -46.08 -43.62
CA TYR A 5 -24.08 -44.66 -43.59
C TYR A 5 -24.94 -43.76 -42.68
N SER A 6 -25.50 -44.28 -41.59
CA SER A 6 -26.30 -43.48 -40.64
C SER A 6 -25.81 -43.57 -39.19
N PHE A 7 -24.50 -43.71 -38.95
CA PHE A 7 -23.99 -43.78 -37.58
C PHE A 7 -22.83 -42.82 -37.23
N LEU A 8 -22.33 -42.00 -38.17
CA LEU A 8 -21.25 -41.04 -37.87
C LEU A 8 -21.65 -39.59 -38.12
N ARG A 9 -22.74 -39.16 -37.48
CA ARG A 9 -23.06 -37.74 -37.37
C ARG A 9 -23.47 -37.34 -35.96
N SER A 10 -22.75 -37.79 -34.94
CA SER A 10 -22.74 -37.06 -33.68
C SER A 10 -21.83 -35.83 -33.87
N ARG A 11 -22.45 -34.71 -34.27
CA ARG A 11 -21.83 -33.40 -34.07
C ARG A 11 -21.86 -33.13 -32.56
N PHE A 12 -20.94 -33.72 -31.82
CA PHE A 12 -20.60 -33.21 -30.50
C PHE A 12 -20.15 -31.76 -30.71
N ARG A 13 -21.01 -30.81 -30.37
CA ARG A 13 -20.67 -29.39 -30.36
C ARG A 13 -19.67 -29.22 -29.21
N LEU A 14 -18.39 -29.40 -29.50
CA LEU A 14 -17.29 -29.24 -28.54
C LEU A 14 -17.06 -27.76 -28.17
N ARG A 15 -17.65 -26.82 -28.91
CA ARG A 15 -17.54 -25.36 -28.67
C ARG A 15 -17.81 -24.95 -27.20
N PRO A 16 -18.96 -25.29 -26.57
CA PRO A 16 -19.18 -24.95 -25.16
C PRO A 16 -18.15 -25.55 -24.20
N ILE A 17 -17.62 -26.74 -24.48
CA ILE A 17 -16.60 -27.37 -23.64
C ILE A 17 -15.27 -26.61 -23.76
N ILE A 18 -14.89 -26.26 -24.98
CA ILE A 18 -13.68 -25.45 -25.27
C ILE A 18 -13.81 -24.06 -24.64
N ASP A 19 -14.97 -23.42 -24.76
CA ASP A 19 -15.25 -22.10 -24.17
C ASP A 19 -15.13 -22.16 -22.64
N THR A 20 -15.68 -23.19 -22.00
CA THR A 20 -15.59 -23.35 -20.53
C THR A 20 -14.15 -23.63 -20.07
N LEU A 21 -13.43 -24.49 -20.78
CA LEU A 21 -12.02 -24.79 -20.51
C LEU A 21 -11.12 -23.56 -20.72
N ALA A 22 -11.43 -22.70 -21.68
CA ALA A 22 -10.70 -21.46 -21.91
C ALA A 22 -10.81 -20.47 -20.74
N TRP A 23 -11.88 -20.51 -19.95
CA TRP A 23 -12.03 -19.70 -18.73
C TRP A 23 -11.26 -20.25 -17.52
N VAL A 24 -10.86 -21.53 -17.53
CA VAL A 24 -10.18 -22.18 -16.39
C VAL A 24 -8.82 -21.50 -16.07
N PRO A 25 -7.93 -21.20 -17.04
CA PRO A 25 -6.71 -20.45 -16.77
C PRO A 25 -6.95 -19.05 -16.19
N PHE A 26 -8.02 -18.36 -16.61
CA PHE A 26 -8.39 -17.06 -16.05
C PHE A 26 -8.90 -17.16 -14.62
N GLY A 27 -9.71 -18.19 -14.30
CA GLY A 27 -10.15 -18.48 -12.93
C GLY A 27 -8.99 -18.87 -12.01
N ILE A 28 -8.04 -19.67 -12.50
CA ILE A 28 -6.83 -20.04 -11.75
C ILE A 28 -5.93 -18.82 -11.55
N MET A 29 -5.70 -17.99 -12.58
CA MET A 29 -4.95 -16.74 -12.44
C MET A 29 -5.61 -15.81 -11.40
N PHE A 30 -6.91 -15.59 -11.48
CA PHE A 30 -7.62 -14.71 -10.55
C PHE A 30 -7.51 -15.19 -9.09
N THR A 31 -7.57 -16.51 -8.87
CA THR A 31 -7.47 -17.10 -7.52
C THR A 31 -6.03 -17.18 -7.02
N GLN A 32 -5.04 -17.37 -7.88
CA GLN A 32 -3.63 -17.47 -7.49
C GLN A 32 -2.92 -16.11 -7.33
N VAL A 33 -3.41 -15.07 -7.99
CA VAL A 33 -2.79 -13.72 -8.00
C VAL A 33 -3.34 -12.83 -6.89
N GLY A 34 -4.55 -13.10 -6.41
CA GLY A 34 -5.31 -12.13 -5.61
C GLY A 34 -5.17 -12.24 -4.10
N TYR A 35 -5.73 -13.32 -3.55
CA TYR A 35 -5.88 -13.49 -2.11
C TYR A 35 -5.09 -14.68 -1.62
N SER A 36 -4.49 -14.55 -0.44
CA SER A 36 -3.83 -15.69 0.21
C SER A 36 -4.05 -15.69 1.70
N VAL A 37 -3.86 -16.86 2.31
CA VAL A 37 -4.01 -17.02 3.76
C VAL A 37 -2.64 -17.33 4.35
N ILE A 38 -2.22 -16.53 5.34
CA ILE A 38 -0.95 -16.74 6.06
C ILE A 38 -1.18 -16.86 7.56
N ASN A 39 -0.27 -17.55 8.24
CA ASN A 39 -0.21 -17.60 9.70
C ASN A 39 0.72 -16.50 10.22
N ILE A 40 0.22 -15.63 11.09
CA ILE A 40 1.06 -14.63 11.77
C ILE A 40 1.79 -15.31 12.93
N LYS A 41 3.12 -15.38 12.85
CA LYS A 41 3.97 -16.04 13.86
C LYS A 41 4.62 -15.07 14.85
N GLY A 42 4.64 -13.77 14.55
CA GLY A 42 5.33 -12.75 15.35
C GLY A 42 4.44 -12.04 16.38
N ASN A 43 5.09 -11.40 17.36
CA ASN A 43 4.42 -10.65 18.44
C ASN A 43 4.36 -9.13 18.19
N SER A 44 4.98 -8.62 17.11
CA SER A 44 5.12 -7.17 16.89
C SER A 44 3.80 -6.45 16.62
N MET A 45 2.72 -7.17 16.41
CA MET A 45 1.39 -6.62 16.15
C MET A 45 0.40 -6.94 17.29
N GLN A 46 0.89 -7.29 18.48
CA GLN A 46 0.06 -7.40 19.67
C GLN A 46 -0.46 -5.99 20.05
N PRO A 47 -1.73 -5.83 20.45
CA PRO A 47 -2.75 -6.85 20.68
C PRO A 47 -3.60 -7.20 19.42
N THR A 48 -3.37 -6.55 18.28
CA THR A 48 -4.19 -6.76 17.06
C THR A 48 -4.14 -8.20 16.57
N PHE A 49 -2.96 -8.80 16.57
CA PHE A 49 -2.72 -10.21 16.25
C PHE A 49 -2.06 -10.92 17.43
N ASN A 50 -2.45 -12.17 17.66
CA ASN A 50 -1.95 -13.04 18.72
C ASN A 50 -1.92 -12.38 20.13
N PRO A 51 -3.03 -11.81 20.64
CA PRO A 51 -3.10 -11.08 21.91
C PRO A 51 -2.77 -11.95 23.14
N GLU A 52 -2.98 -13.26 23.04
CA GLU A 52 -2.66 -14.22 24.08
C GLU A 52 -1.49 -15.08 23.61
N SER A 53 -0.60 -15.50 24.50
CA SER A 53 0.47 -16.48 24.21
C SER A 53 -0.08 -17.90 24.01
N SER A 54 -1.28 -17.99 23.44
CA SER A 54 -2.02 -19.20 23.20
C SER A 54 -1.38 -19.99 22.05
N LEU A 55 -1.57 -21.32 22.06
CA LEU A 55 -1.05 -22.23 21.04
C LEU A 55 -1.60 -21.96 19.62
N ARG A 56 -2.71 -21.21 19.53
CA ARG A 56 -3.40 -20.90 18.28
C ARG A 56 -2.87 -19.59 17.69
N LYS A 57 -2.36 -19.66 16.47
CA LYS A 57 -1.86 -18.51 15.71
C LYS A 57 -2.95 -17.97 14.80
N ASP A 58 -3.00 -16.65 14.68
CA ASP A 58 -3.97 -16.00 13.81
C ASP A 58 -3.68 -16.30 12.34
N MET A 59 -4.70 -16.80 11.65
CA MET A 59 -4.68 -16.92 10.20
C MET A 59 -5.35 -15.69 9.62
N VAL A 60 -4.65 -15.01 8.70
CA VAL A 60 -5.14 -13.78 8.10
C VAL A 60 -5.27 -13.90 6.60
N LEU A 61 -6.28 -13.22 6.08
CA LEU A 61 -6.50 -13.02 4.66
C LEU A 61 -5.68 -11.83 4.17
N LEU A 62 -4.82 -12.09 3.20
CA LEU A 62 -4.01 -11.11 2.51
C LEU A 62 -4.61 -10.81 1.15
N ASN A 63 -4.69 -9.54 0.79
CA ASN A 63 -4.99 -9.04 -0.54
C ASN A 63 -3.71 -8.53 -1.20
N ARG A 64 -3.21 -9.27 -2.19
CA ARG A 64 -2.02 -8.90 -2.99
C ARG A 64 -2.32 -7.98 -4.16
N PHE A 65 -3.58 -7.90 -4.61
CA PHE A 65 -3.96 -7.00 -5.70
C PHE A 65 -3.69 -5.54 -5.36
N VAL A 66 -3.86 -5.15 -4.08
CA VAL A 66 -3.55 -3.80 -3.62
C VAL A 66 -2.07 -3.47 -3.83
N ALA A 67 -1.17 -4.42 -3.56
CA ALA A 67 0.27 -4.20 -3.74
C ALA A 67 0.67 -4.17 -5.23
N TRP A 68 0.05 -4.99 -6.08
CA TRP A 68 0.47 -5.16 -7.48
C TRP A 68 -0.21 -4.20 -8.45
N TRP A 69 -1.46 -3.83 -8.19
CA TRP A 69 -2.28 -3.09 -9.14
C TRP A 69 -2.53 -1.65 -8.72
N ASP A 70 -2.73 -1.42 -7.42
CA ASP A 70 -3.14 -0.10 -6.94
C ASP A 70 -2.67 0.19 -5.50
N VAL A 71 -1.39 0.57 -5.38
CA VAL A 71 -0.78 0.96 -4.10
C VAL A 71 -1.41 2.21 -3.51
N THR A 72 -2.15 3.00 -4.30
CA THR A 72 -2.82 4.22 -3.82
C THR A 72 -4.03 3.92 -2.94
N GLN A 73 -4.52 2.67 -2.93
CA GLN A 73 -5.57 2.22 -2.03
C GLN A 73 -5.10 1.96 -0.61
N LEU A 74 -3.78 1.97 -0.37
CA LEU A 74 -3.23 1.88 0.98
C LEU A 74 -3.56 3.15 1.74
N LYS A 75 -4.14 2.97 2.93
CA LYS A 75 -4.55 4.08 3.81
C LYS A 75 -3.79 4.01 5.13
N ARG A 76 -3.77 5.15 5.82
CA ARG A 76 -3.33 5.19 7.22
C ARG A 76 -4.17 4.21 8.05
N GLY A 77 -3.51 3.49 8.94
CA GLY A 77 -4.11 2.45 9.77
C GLY A 77 -4.17 1.07 9.13
N ASP A 78 -3.92 0.92 7.83
CA ASP A 78 -3.91 -0.39 7.19
C ASP A 78 -2.76 -1.26 7.74
N VAL A 79 -3.04 -2.54 7.94
CA VAL A 79 -2.02 -3.54 8.23
C VAL A 79 -1.53 -4.10 6.90
N ILE A 80 -0.22 -4.11 6.71
CA ILE A 80 0.42 -4.63 5.52
C ILE A 80 1.48 -5.68 5.87
N THR A 81 1.73 -6.58 4.93
CA THR A 81 2.93 -7.39 4.90
C THR A 81 3.91 -6.80 3.92
N LEU A 82 5.17 -6.64 4.32
CA LEU A 82 6.24 -6.11 3.49
C LEU A 82 7.50 -6.97 3.65
N ARG A 83 8.41 -6.88 2.68
CA ARG A 83 9.76 -7.42 2.81
C ARG A 83 10.59 -6.51 3.72
N ASP A 84 11.31 -7.09 4.67
CA ASP A 84 12.17 -6.32 5.56
C ASP A 84 13.29 -5.63 4.74
N PRO A 85 13.44 -4.29 4.82
CA PRO A 85 14.51 -3.58 4.12
C PRO A 85 15.92 -4.05 4.49
N THR A 86 16.09 -4.61 5.69
CA THR A 86 17.37 -5.11 6.22
C THR A 86 17.62 -6.56 5.80
N ASN A 87 16.56 -7.35 5.66
CA ASN A 87 16.63 -8.76 5.27
C ASN A 87 15.53 -9.13 4.25
N PRO A 88 15.84 -9.16 2.94
CA PRO A 88 14.83 -9.31 1.88
C PRO A 88 14.13 -10.68 1.85
N ASP A 89 14.68 -11.69 2.53
CA ASP A 89 14.09 -13.02 2.68
C ASP A 89 13.02 -13.06 3.78
N LEU A 90 12.96 -12.04 4.64
CA LEU A 90 12.02 -11.95 5.75
C LEU A 90 10.80 -11.12 5.37
N LEU A 91 9.61 -11.72 5.51
CA LEU A 91 8.34 -11.01 5.40
C LEU A 91 7.89 -10.57 6.81
N ILE A 92 7.69 -9.26 6.99
CA ILE A 92 7.24 -8.67 8.25
C ILE A 92 5.84 -8.08 8.09
N THR A 93 5.07 -8.11 9.18
CA THR A 93 3.72 -7.50 9.24
C THR A 93 3.77 -6.26 10.11
N LYS A 94 3.33 -5.12 9.56
CA LYS A 94 3.34 -3.80 10.21
C LYS A 94 2.07 -3.02 9.87
N ARG A 95 1.82 -1.96 10.63
CA ARG A 95 0.74 -1.02 10.39
C ARG A 95 1.28 0.25 9.75
N ILE A 96 0.61 0.74 8.72
CA ILE A 96 0.87 2.07 8.14
C ILE A 96 0.40 3.12 9.13
N LEU A 97 1.30 3.96 9.62
CA LEU A 97 0.94 5.14 10.41
C LEU A 97 0.82 6.38 9.55
N ALA A 98 1.65 6.49 8.52
CA ALA A 98 1.68 7.65 7.65
C ALA A 98 2.12 7.29 6.23
N LEU A 99 1.66 8.09 5.28
CA LEU A 99 1.91 7.97 3.86
C LEU A 99 2.62 9.22 3.35
N GLU A 100 2.86 9.28 2.05
CA GLU A 100 3.56 10.38 1.40
C GLU A 100 3.04 11.77 1.80
N GLY A 101 3.96 12.68 2.12
CA GLY A 101 3.64 14.06 2.47
C GLY A 101 3.37 14.29 3.95
N ASP A 102 3.01 13.25 4.70
CA ASP A 102 2.70 13.29 6.13
C ASP A 102 3.93 13.60 6.99
N LEU A 103 3.73 14.17 8.18
CA LEU A 103 4.77 14.33 9.19
C LEU A 103 4.51 13.39 10.37
N VAL A 104 5.51 12.57 10.69
CA VAL A 104 5.46 11.61 11.79
C VAL A 104 6.45 11.99 12.86
N ARG A 105 6.03 11.84 14.11
CA ARG A 105 6.93 11.85 15.26
C ARG A 105 7.57 10.46 15.38
N THR A 106 8.88 10.43 15.35
CA THR A 106 9.64 9.18 15.47
C THR A 106 9.90 8.85 16.94
N LEU A 107 10.24 7.58 17.17
CA LEU A 107 10.71 7.06 18.43
C LEU A 107 12.20 6.72 18.34
N PRO A 108 12.95 6.80 19.45
CA PRO A 108 14.30 6.24 19.52
C PRO A 108 14.27 4.76 19.08
N PRO A 109 15.24 4.29 18.27
CA PRO A 109 16.56 4.88 18.04
C PRO A 109 16.66 5.86 16.85
N TYR A 110 15.54 6.27 16.24
CA TYR A 110 15.59 7.14 15.06
C TYR A 110 16.18 8.53 15.41
N PRO A 111 17.10 9.09 14.58
CA PRO A 111 17.87 10.28 14.93
C PRO A 111 17.06 11.59 14.90
N ASP A 112 16.13 11.73 13.97
CA ASP A 112 15.30 12.93 13.82
C ASP A 112 13.96 12.75 14.54
N THR A 113 13.58 13.65 15.46
CA THR A 113 12.30 13.56 16.21
C THR A 113 11.06 13.62 15.31
N TYR A 114 11.18 14.28 14.15
CA TYR A 114 10.10 14.40 13.17
C TYR A 114 10.63 14.10 11.78
N VAL A 115 9.90 13.30 11.03
CA VAL A 115 10.21 12.95 9.65
C VAL A 115 9.01 13.22 8.77
N ARG A 116 9.26 13.93 7.66
CA ARG A 116 8.28 14.06 6.60
C ARG A 116 8.44 12.91 5.62
N ILE A 117 7.35 12.19 5.35
CA ILE A 117 7.39 10.98 4.55
C ILE A 117 7.58 11.35 3.07
N PRO A 118 8.61 10.78 2.41
CA PRO A 118 8.88 11.07 1.01
C PRO A 118 7.81 10.46 0.09
N PRO A 119 7.70 10.93 -1.16
CA PRO A 119 6.77 10.37 -2.14
C PRO A 119 6.95 8.86 -2.31
N SER A 120 5.84 8.13 -2.48
CA SER A 120 5.83 6.67 -2.65
C SER A 120 6.51 5.88 -1.51
N HIS A 121 6.54 6.45 -0.30
CA HIS A 121 6.98 5.77 0.91
C HIS A 121 5.88 5.81 1.98
N ALA A 122 5.99 4.89 2.94
CA ALA A 122 5.15 4.82 4.12
C ALA A 122 6.01 4.75 5.39
N TRP A 123 5.49 5.29 6.48
CA TRP A 123 5.99 5.02 7.82
C TRP A 123 5.18 3.87 8.43
N VAL A 124 5.87 2.80 8.81
CA VAL A 124 5.23 1.59 9.31
C VAL A 124 5.73 1.24 10.70
N GLU A 125 4.81 0.92 11.60
CA GLU A 125 5.12 0.54 12.98
C GLU A 125 4.42 -0.74 13.39
N GLY A 126 5.00 -1.45 14.36
CA GLY A 126 4.30 -2.52 15.05
C GLY A 126 3.32 -1.95 16.07
N ASP A 127 2.28 -2.70 16.41
CA ASP A 127 1.38 -2.34 17.52
C ASP A 127 2.04 -2.56 18.89
N GLU A 128 3.11 -3.38 18.95
CA GLU A 128 3.94 -3.60 20.13
C GLU A 128 5.31 -2.90 19.96
N PRO A 129 5.53 -1.73 20.59
CA PRO A 129 6.71 -0.89 20.34
C PRO A 129 8.04 -1.55 20.74
N PHE A 130 8.05 -2.40 21.77
CA PHE A 130 9.30 -2.91 22.37
C PHE A 130 9.83 -4.19 21.72
N ARG A 131 9.10 -4.78 20.77
CA ARG A 131 9.47 -6.05 20.10
C ARG A 131 9.34 -5.99 18.58
N SER A 132 9.46 -4.79 18.02
CA SER A 132 9.19 -4.52 16.61
C SER A 132 10.42 -3.97 15.90
N SER A 133 10.91 -4.66 14.87
CA SER A 133 11.74 -4.05 13.82
C SER A 133 10.80 -3.27 12.90
N ASP A 134 10.86 -1.94 12.92
CA ASP A 134 9.94 -1.03 12.24
C ASP A 134 10.65 0.23 11.72
N SER A 135 9.87 1.21 11.20
CA SER A 135 10.40 2.44 10.63
C SER A 135 11.24 3.27 11.61
N ASN A 136 11.12 3.08 12.92
CA ASN A 136 12.01 3.74 13.89
C ASN A 136 13.46 3.21 13.80
N HIS A 137 13.66 2.03 13.19
CA HIS A 137 14.98 1.42 13.02
C HIS A 137 15.54 1.64 11.60
N PHE A 138 14.73 1.41 10.56
CA PHE A 138 15.18 1.49 9.16
C PHE A 138 14.68 2.72 8.39
N GLY A 139 13.78 3.52 8.98
CA GLY A 139 13.20 4.72 8.37
C GLY A 139 11.96 4.47 7.50
N PRO A 140 11.61 5.43 6.62
CA PRO A 140 10.49 5.29 5.70
C PRO A 140 10.71 4.12 4.73
N VAL A 141 9.67 3.34 4.46
CA VAL A 141 9.74 2.17 3.57
C VAL A 141 9.10 2.50 2.24
N SER A 142 9.75 2.10 1.14
CA SER A 142 9.15 2.20 -0.19
C SER A 142 7.89 1.34 -0.30
N LEU A 143 6.82 1.90 -0.88
CA LEU A 143 5.58 1.15 -1.12
C LEU A 143 5.79 -0.07 -2.04
N SER A 144 6.88 -0.10 -2.82
CA SER A 144 7.24 -1.25 -3.66
C SER A 144 7.69 -2.49 -2.87
N LEU A 145 8.04 -2.35 -1.59
CA LEU A 145 8.40 -3.47 -0.71
C LEU A 145 7.17 -4.16 -0.10
N VAL A 146 5.99 -3.57 -0.28
CA VAL A 146 4.73 -4.11 0.21
C VAL A 146 4.34 -5.34 -0.61
N ASP A 147 4.10 -6.46 0.06
CA ASP A 147 3.64 -7.71 -0.56
C ASP A 147 2.11 -7.78 -0.62
N ALA A 148 1.44 -7.38 0.46
CA ALA A 148 -0.01 -7.50 0.58
C ALA A 148 -0.60 -6.60 1.68
N ARG A 149 -1.89 -6.29 1.56
CA ARG A 149 -2.70 -5.71 2.65
C ARG A 149 -3.44 -6.82 3.39
N VAL A 150 -3.47 -6.75 4.72
CA VAL A 150 -4.23 -7.69 5.55
C VAL A 150 -5.68 -7.20 5.64
N GLU A 151 -6.63 -8.00 5.13
CA GLU A 151 -8.04 -7.60 5.10
C GLU A 151 -8.87 -8.16 6.25
N ALA A 152 -8.60 -9.40 6.67
CA ALA A 152 -9.39 -10.04 7.70
C ALA A 152 -8.59 -11.08 8.50
N ILE A 153 -9.00 -11.29 9.74
CA ILE A 153 -8.64 -12.47 10.53
C ILE A 153 -9.66 -13.56 10.20
N LEU A 154 -9.20 -14.72 9.77
CA LEU A 154 -10.04 -15.86 9.39
C LEU A 154 -10.12 -16.92 10.47
N TRP A 155 -9.08 -17.04 11.31
CA TRP A 155 -9.01 -18.01 12.38
C TRP A 155 -8.19 -17.44 13.55
N PRO A 156 -8.55 -17.72 14.82
CA PRO A 156 -9.64 -18.58 15.27
C PRO A 156 -11.05 -17.95 15.13
N LEU A 157 -12.11 -18.77 15.04
CA LEU A 157 -13.46 -18.32 14.68
C LEU A 157 -14.02 -17.23 15.61
N ASP A 158 -13.66 -17.28 16.89
CA ASP A 158 -14.02 -16.30 17.92
C ASP A 158 -13.42 -14.90 17.67
N ARG A 159 -12.42 -14.80 16.78
CA ARG A 159 -11.70 -13.57 16.46
C ARG A 159 -11.80 -13.18 14.98
N MET A 160 -12.71 -13.82 14.24
CA MET A 160 -12.96 -13.43 12.86
C MET A 160 -13.44 -11.99 12.80
N ARG A 161 -12.65 -11.13 12.14
CA ARG A 161 -13.01 -9.74 11.91
C ARG A 161 -12.36 -9.22 10.64
N VAL A 162 -13.06 -8.32 9.97
CA VAL A 162 -12.51 -7.50 8.90
C VAL A 162 -11.72 -6.36 9.54
N LEU A 163 -10.51 -6.11 9.07
CA LEU A 163 -9.59 -5.09 9.60
C LEU A 163 -9.79 -3.71 8.94
N HIS A 164 -10.72 -3.62 7.99
CA HIS A 164 -11.03 -2.39 7.26
C HIS A 164 -11.82 -1.40 8.15
N GLY A 165 -11.38 -0.14 8.21
CA GLY A 165 -12.14 0.97 8.78
C GLY A 165 -12.12 1.12 10.32
N ALA A 166 -11.78 0.07 11.08
CA ALA A 166 -11.81 0.13 12.55
C ALA A 166 -10.79 1.10 13.18
N TRP A 167 -9.72 1.45 12.45
CA TRP A 167 -8.67 2.35 12.95
C TRP A 167 -8.85 3.82 12.55
N GLN A 168 -9.78 4.14 11.63
CA GLN A 168 -9.97 5.52 11.19
C GLN A 168 -10.39 6.42 12.36
N ALA A 169 -11.30 5.97 13.22
CA ALA A 169 -11.76 6.74 14.38
C ALA A 169 -10.64 6.98 15.43
N ALA A 170 -9.83 5.96 15.73
CA ALA A 170 -8.75 6.06 16.72
C ALA A 170 -7.53 6.83 16.18
N ALA A 171 -7.27 6.74 14.87
CA ALA A 171 -6.24 7.52 14.18
C ALA A 171 -6.66 8.99 14.08
N GLU A 172 -7.90 9.30 13.71
CA GLU A 172 -8.43 10.68 13.67
C GLU A 172 -8.42 11.35 15.05
N GLU A 173 -8.74 10.63 16.13
CA GLU A 173 -8.65 11.20 17.48
C GLU A 173 -7.20 11.47 17.92
N ARG A 174 -6.27 10.58 17.55
CA ARG A 174 -4.82 10.75 17.80
C ARG A 174 -4.18 11.79 16.89
N GLU A 175 -4.72 12.02 15.69
CA GLU A 175 -4.29 13.03 14.73
C GLU A 175 -4.87 14.40 15.06
N GLY A 176 -6.12 14.50 15.52
CA GLY A 176 -6.75 15.77 15.90
C GLY A 176 -6.04 16.45 17.07
N LYS A 177 -5.63 15.69 18.09
CA LYS A 177 -4.81 16.23 19.20
C LYS A 177 -3.36 16.54 18.79
N ARG A 178 -2.89 15.98 17.68
CA ARG A 178 -1.50 16.03 17.23
C ARG A 178 -1.30 17.09 16.14
N GLY A 179 -2.30 17.40 15.31
CA GLY A 179 -2.24 18.41 14.25
C GLY A 179 -1.94 19.81 14.78
N ASP A 180 -2.57 20.21 15.89
CA ASP A 180 -2.33 21.50 16.55
C ASP A 180 -0.91 21.61 17.15
N GLU A 181 -0.35 20.48 17.60
CA GLU A 181 1.03 20.39 18.11
C GLU A 181 2.04 20.33 16.95
N LEU A 182 1.71 19.60 15.89
CA LEU A 182 2.53 19.37 14.70
C LEU A 182 2.71 20.66 13.90
N GLU A 183 1.69 21.50 13.75
CA GLU A 183 1.80 22.83 13.11
C GLU A 183 2.76 23.74 13.88
N ARG A 184 2.70 23.72 15.22
CA ARG A 184 3.66 24.45 16.06
C ARG A 184 5.08 23.93 15.87
N LEU A 185 5.24 22.62 15.79
CA LEU A 185 6.53 21.96 15.60
C LEU A 185 7.08 22.12 14.18
N ILE A 186 6.24 22.15 13.13
CA ILE A 186 6.66 22.47 11.76
C ILE A 186 7.16 23.91 11.70
N ALA A 187 6.49 24.85 12.39
CA ALA A 187 6.97 26.22 12.52
C ALA A 187 8.31 26.33 13.28
N GLU A 188 8.57 25.40 14.21
CA GLU A 188 9.82 25.32 15.00
C GLU A 188 10.96 24.62 14.23
N VAL A 189 10.68 23.47 13.61
CA VAL A 189 11.60 22.62 12.84
C VAL A 189 11.91 23.22 11.47
N GLY A 190 10.99 23.99 10.89
CA GLY A 190 11.24 24.81 9.69
C GLY A 190 12.41 25.79 9.88
N LYS A 191 12.83 26.07 11.13
CA LYS A 191 14.01 26.87 11.45
C LYS A 191 15.32 26.05 11.51
N ARG A 192 15.27 24.72 11.51
CA ARG A 192 16.44 23.83 11.65
C ARG A 192 16.32 22.58 10.77
N PRO A 193 16.89 22.57 9.56
CA PRO A 193 16.84 21.37 8.71
C PRO A 193 17.64 20.22 9.33
N GLY A 194 16.99 19.06 9.48
CA GLY A 194 17.62 17.80 9.89
C GLY A 194 18.73 17.39 8.91
N ARG A 195 19.88 16.97 9.45
CA ARG A 195 21.12 16.76 8.66
C ARG A 195 21.05 15.57 7.70
N GLN A 196 20.16 14.61 7.93
CA GLN A 196 20.20 13.30 7.27
C GLN A 196 19.52 13.26 5.89
N TYR A 197 18.57 14.15 5.63
CA TYR A 197 17.83 14.21 4.35
C TYR A 197 17.93 15.54 3.63
N ALA A 198 18.80 16.46 4.08
CA ALA A 198 18.98 17.77 3.45
C ALA A 198 19.31 17.67 1.95
N ILE A 199 20.10 16.65 1.55
CA ILE A 199 20.45 16.41 0.15
C ILE A 199 19.23 15.90 -0.63
N PHE A 200 18.51 14.91 -0.09
CA PHE A 200 17.31 14.35 -0.71
C PHE A 200 16.23 15.43 -0.89
N TRP A 201 15.97 16.25 0.14
CA TRP A 201 15.01 17.35 0.09
C TRP A 201 15.44 18.46 -0.89
N LYS A 202 16.72 18.84 -0.89
CA LYS A 202 17.25 19.81 -1.86
C LYS A 202 17.12 19.32 -3.30
N GLU A 203 17.32 18.03 -3.53
CA GLU A 203 17.17 17.42 -4.86
C GLU A 203 15.69 17.31 -5.26
N MET A 204 14.81 16.98 -4.32
CA MET A 204 13.35 16.98 -4.50
C MET A 204 12.80 18.38 -4.78
N GLU A 205 13.26 19.42 -4.09
CA GLU A 205 12.86 20.81 -4.34
C GLU A 205 13.33 21.28 -5.72
N ARG A 206 14.56 20.91 -6.13
CA ARG A 206 15.04 21.14 -7.51
C ARG A 206 14.23 20.37 -8.53
N ALA A 207 13.82 19.13 -8.24
CA ALA A 207 12.98 18.33 -9.12
C ALA A 207 11.57 18.92 -9.23
N ARG A 208 10.99 19.35 -8.12
CA ARG A 208 9.66 19.99 -8.06
C ARG A 208 9.67 21.35 -8.77
N GLY A 209 10.73 22.14 -8.61
CA GLY A 209 10.95 23.39 -9.35
C GLY A 209 11.20 23.20 -10.85
N ARG A 210 11.81 22.07 -11.26
CA ARG A 210 11.90 21.66 -12.67
C ARG A 210 10.53 21.23 -13.20
N MET A 211 9.78 20.45 -12.43
CA MET A 211 8.46 19.95 -12.80
C MET A 211 7.43 21.08 -12.92
N GLN A 212 7.40 22.05 -11.99
CA GLN A 212 6.57 23.25 -12.11
C GLN A 212 6.96 24.12 -13.31
N ARG A 213 8.26 24.23 -13.66
CA ARG A 213 8.69 24.91 -14.88
C ARG A 213 8.19 24.21 -16.14
N VAL A 214 8.17 22.88 -16.15
CA VAL A 214 7.64 22.07 -17.26
C VAL A 214 6.12 22.22 -17.39
N TYR A 215 5.37 22.31 -16.28
CA TYR A 215 3.93 22.58 -16.34
C TYR A 215 3.59 24.03 -16.72
N VAL A 216 4.39 25.02 -16.30
CA VAL A 216 4.20 26.44 -16.66
C VAL A 216 4.65 26.75 -18.09
N HIS A 217 5.56 25.97 -18.68
CA HIS A 217 5.94 26.10 -20.11
C HIS A 217 5.27 25.07 -21.04
N GLY A 218 4.58 24.06 -20.48
CA GLY A 218 3.93 22.99 -21.25
C GLY A 218 2.41 23.09 -21.35
N GLY A 219 1.78 24.05 -20.68
CA GLY A 219 0.33 24.29 -20.72
C GLY A 219 -0.01 25.71 -21.14
N MET A 220 -0.67 25.84 -22.31
CA MET A 220 -1.30 27.05 -22.87
C MET A 220 -0.51 27.95 -23.84
N GLU A 221 0.31 27.37 -24.73
CA GLU A 221 0.60 28.02 -26.02
C GLU A 221 0.41 27.01 -27.17
N GLY A 222 -0.81 26.89 -27.70
CA GLY A 222 -0.98 26.08 -28.91
C GLY A 222 -2.38 25.80 -29.41
N VAL A 223 -3.45 26.09 -28.66
CA VAL A 223 -4.82 25.82 -29.13
C VAL A 223 -5.75 26.96 -28.70
N GLY A 224 -5.73 28.07 -29.44
CA GLY A 224 -6.57 29.23 -29.14
C GLY A 224 -6.35 30.49 -29.99
N LYS A 225 -5.42 30.47 -30.96
CA LYS A 225 -5.22 31.58 -31.89
C LYS A 225 -5.16 31.11 -33.35
N GLN A 226 -6.22 30.46 -33.81
CA GLN A 226 -6.41 30.24 -35.25
C GLN A 226 -7.84 30.53 -35.75
N VAL A 227 -8.71 31.12 -34.93
CA VAL A 227 -10.10 31.47 -35.31
C VAL A 227 -10.36 33.00 -35.31
N LEU A 228 -9.36 33.85 -35.03
CA LEU A 228 -9.52 35.31 -35.06
C LEU A 228 -8.52 36.00 -36.02
N ARG A 229 -8.32 35.42 -37.21
CA ARG A 229 -7.57 36.10 -38.28
C ARG A 229 -8.02 35.75 -39.71
N GLN A 230 -9.30 35.40 -39.89
CA GLN A 230 -10.00 35.39 -41.20
C GLN A 230 -11.30 36.21 -41.10
N GLY A 231 -11.15 37.49 -40.80
CA GLY A 231 -12.28 38.41 -40.67
C GLY A 231 -11.85 39.87 -40.65
N ARG A 232 -10.80 40.21 -41.42
CA ARG A 232 -10.48 41.60 -41.77
C ARG A 232 -9.42 41.65 -42.88
N ARG A 233 -9.87 41.43 -44.12
CA ARG A 233 -9.50 42.14 -45.36
C ARG A 233 -10.06 41.38 -46.54
#